data_AF-A0A812GUJ5-F1
#
_entry.id   AF-A0A812GUJ5-F1
#
_cell.length_a   1.000
_cell.length_b   1.000
_cell.length_c   1.000
_cell.angle_alpha   90.00
_cell.angle_beta   90.00
_cell.angle_gamma   90.00
#
_symmetry.space_group_name_H-M   'P 1'
#
loop_
_entity.id
_entity.type
_entity.pdbx_description
1 polymer ?
#
loop_
_entity_poly.entity_id
_entity_poly.type
_entity_poly.pdbx_seq_one_letter_code
_entity_poly.pdbx_strand_id
1 'polypeptide(L)'
;MKEGSAADAELPGSVTSAVSAAAAAPAGIPAGDVSAPALTVPEAKAPPEELHAPPAPLAPPAPPAPPAAVPTSHSEAPAPGDAGAKESRDCDCCFDNVPATDGVSCPGKAHFFCGPCLANFLEAFKTSEYAEQKKAKGRALCPMKDSDTPFGDGALAVFVPQDVFDEYLQIRIKVAEQSIQEEFEKENSAKIEELKEKLAKATGSGEQLELDKHRLKIIDDIFTLKCPRCKMAFLDYDNCSAISCSACKCGFCSFCLEDCGKDAHSHFYKNGSKCPNEGGPLFVPHNVWQGYQNARKERLLCEYLAGLPDEMRKKVADLAAPDAKDLGIEMPQDLSAAGLMPEAHGIQRLKVTIPRRMRGLILPVKKDLPSKVELKIPEPSATVRLCSPMLAPIVAWKVTATSFGKSSIAAHLPTDHQVKIEDEWVECRGAKGDIAKGLIKAKHIVGMISLGKDVTLKEANGCGSVLVRKTATQDEGKNALGYWDDGKKVKVVNHWIECSWEGAGPLKRGIVQANCVPENDIVLRGPEEDCQAVLKLFKAKLGFDVEVFSLGGAKPKAAGKAKAAKAKAKGKAKAKAG
;
A
#
# COMPACT_ATOMS: atom_id res chain seq x y z
N MET A 1 53.24 -49.71 -40.57
CA MET A 1 52.75 -50.95 -39.96
C MET A 1 51.25 -50.79 -39.73
N LYS A 2 50.47 -51.60 -40.47
CA LYS A 2 49.12 -52.14 -40.25
C LYS A 2 48.02 -51.22 -39.71
N GLU A 3 47.02 -50.90 -40.55
CA GLU A 3 45.71 -51.61 -40.74
C GLU A 3 44.65 -50.93 -39.83
N GLY A 4 43.43 -50.57 -40.25
CA GLY A 4 42.75 -50.65 -41.53
C GLY A 4 41.32 -50.04 -41.46
N SER A 5 40.76 -49.76 -42.65
CA SER A 5 39.34 -49.78 -43.12
C SER A 5 38.22 -49.11 -42.29
N ALA A 6 37.47 -48.09 -42.74
CA ALA A 6 36.60 -47.92 -43.93
C ALA A 6 35.34 -48.82 -43.94
N ALA A 7 34.13 -48.22 -43.90
CA ALA A 7 33.18 -48.13 -45.03
C ALA A 7 31.76 -47.62 -44.61
N ASP A 8 31.19 -46.83 -45.52
CA ASP A 8 29.85 -46.25 -45.63
C ASP A 8 28.66 -47.26 -45.69
N ALA A 9 27.43 -46.77 -45.46
CA ALA A 9 26.36 -46.66 -46.49
C ALA A 9 24.92 -46.59 -45.92
N GLU A 10 24.21 -45.54 -46.38
CA GLU A 10 22.83 -45.46 -46.91
C GLU A 10 21.54 -45.93 -46.18
N LEU A 11 20.56 -45.02 -46.22
CA LEU A 11 19.07 -45.14 -46.11
C LEU A 11 18.49 -45.92 -47.35
N PRO A 12 17.16 -46.18 -47.55
CA PRO A 12 15.94 -45.59 -46.95
C PRO A 12 14.74 -46.56 -46.73
N GLY A 13 13.58 -46.04 -46.28
CA GLY A 13 12.30 -46.75 -46.43
C GLY A 13 11.11 -46.15 -45.67
N SER A 14 10.23 -45.46 -46.38
CA SER A 14 8.90 -45.04 -45.93
C SER A 14 7.87 -46.15 -46.10
N VAL A 15 6.90 -46.28 -45.19
CA VAL A 15 5.60 -46.90 -45.50
C VAL A 15 4.48 -46.25 -44.70
N THR A 16 3.39 -46.01 -45.42
CA THR A 16 2.10 -45.44 -45.02
C THR A 16 1.19 -46.49 -44.37
N SER A 17 0.30 -46.08 -43.47
CA SER A 17 -1.11 -46.53 -43.46
C SER A 17 -1.95 -45.76 -42.44
N ALA A 18 -3.10 -45.27 -42.93
CA ALA A 18 -4.21 -44.76 -42.16
C ALA A 18 -5.20 -45.91 -41.90
N VAL A 19 -5.80 -45.99 -40.71
CA VAL A 19 -7.11 -46.64 -40.51
C VAL A 19 -7.89 -45.91 -39.42
N SER A 20 -9.18 -45.78 -39.69
CA SER A 20 -10.22 -45.00 -39.02
C SER A 20 -10.68 -45.47 -37.63
N ALA A 21 -11.26 -44.50 -36.92
CA ALA A 21 -12.40 -44.54 -35.99
C ALA A 21 -13.02 -45.89 -35.55
N ALA A 22 -13.21 -46.03 -34.24
CA ALA A 22 -14.44 -46.56 -33.65
C ALA A 22 -14.60 -46.09 -32.20
N ALA A 23 -15.77 -45.52 -31.91
CA ALA A 23 -16.26 -45.25 -30.56
C ALA A 23 -16.71 -46.56 -29.89
N ALA A 24 -16.39 -46.73 -28.61
CA ALA A 24 -17.02 -47.75 -27.77
C ALA A 24 -17.11 -47.22 -26.32
N ALA A 25 -18.34 -47.17 -25.81
CA ALA A 25 -18.67 -46.93 -24.42
C ALA A 25 -18.16 -48.06 -23.52
N PRO A 26 -17.81 -47.81 -22.25
CA PRO A 26 -17.69 -48.87 -21.28
C PRO A 26 -19.03 -49.12 -20.57
N ALA A 27 -19.47 -50.37 -20.69
CA ALA A 27 -20.54 -50.99 -19.94
C ALA A 27 -20.17 -51.19 -18.46
N GLY A 28 -21.21 -51.46 -17.67
CA GLY A 28 -21.23 -51.44 -16.22
C GLY A 28 -20.25 -52.36 -15.50
N ILE A 29 -19.87 -51.90 -14.31
CA ILE A 29 -19.14 -52.66 -13.29
C ILE A 29 -20.16 -53.45 -12.47
N PRO A 30 -19.99 -54.77 -12.27
CA PRO A 30 -20.86 -55.56 -11.41
C PRO A 30 -20.54 -55.32 -9.93
N ALA A 31 -21.60 -55.30 -9.12
CA ALA A 31 -21.53 -55.24 -7.67
C ALA A 31 -20.80 -56.49 -7.12
N GLY A 32 -19.65 -56.26 -6.51
CA GLY A 32 -18.90 -57.23 -5.72
C GLY A 32 -19.17 -57.01 -4.24
N ASP A 33 -19.99 -57.90 -3.69
CA ASP A 33 -20.24 -58.10 -2.27
C ASP A 33 -18.96 -58.67 -1.62
N VAL A 34 -18.38 -57.96 -0.66
CA VAL A 34 -17.29 -58.51 0.17
C VAL A 34 -17.50 -58.07 1.61
N SER A 35 -17.85 -59.07 2.42
CA SER A 35 -18.04 -59.00 3.86
C SER A 35 -16.79 -58.47 4.58
N ALA A 36 -17.01 -57.54 5.51
CA ALA A 36 -15.99 -57.06 6.44
C ALA A 36 -15.77 -58.09 7.57
N PRO A 37 -14.52 -58.39 7.97
CA PRO A 37 -14.26 -59.05 9.24
C PRO A 37 -14.24 -58.02 10.38
N ALA A 38 -14.93 -58.35 11.46
CA ALA A 38 -14.92 -57.62 12.72
C ALA A 38 -13.52 -57.62 13.33
N LEU A 39 -12.94 -56.42 13.49
CA LEU A 39 -11.77 -56.19 14.33
C LEU A 39 -12.24 -55.65 15.68
N THR A 40 -12.12 -56.51 16.69
CA THR A 40 -12.22 -56.19 18.10
C THR A 40 -11.10 -55.23 18.51
N VAL A 41 -11.48 -54.04 18.97
CA VAL A 41 -10.58 -53.07 19.59
C VAL A 41 -10.48 -53.38 21.09
N PRO A 42 -9.27 -53.44 21.69
CA PRO A 42 -9.14 -53.63 23.13
C PRO A 42 -9.54 -52.38 23.90
N GLU A 43 -10.26 -52.63 24.98
CA GLU A 43 -10.80 -51.70 25.97
C GLU A 43 -9.72 -50.78 26.55
N ALA A 44 -9.78 -49.50 26.19
CA ALA A 44 -8.92 -48.47 26.75
C ALA A 44 -9.49 -48.00 28.09
N LYS A 45 -8.70 -48.21 29.14
CA LYS A 45 -8.95 -47.83 30.53
C LYS A 45 -9.12 -46.31 30.65
N ALA A 46 -10.29 -45.86 31.08
CA ALA A 46 -10.60 -44.45 31.31
C ALA A 46 -9.72 -43.85 32.43
N PRO A 47 -9.14 -42.65 32.24
CA PRO A 47 -8.55 -41.88 33.33
C PRO A 47 -9.63 -41.20 34.18
N PRO A 48 -9.32 -40.85 35.45
CA PRO A 48 -10.30 -40.39 36.41
C PRO A 48 -10.85 -39.01 36.06
N GLU A 49 -12.17 -38.90 36.19
CA GLU A 49 -13.00 -37.73 36.01
C GLU A 49 -12.82 -36.77 37.21
N GLU A 50 -11.87 -35.84 37.13
CA GLU A 50 -11.80 -34.70 38.04
C GLU A 50 -12.79 -33.62 37.58
N LEU A 51 -13.95 -33.63 38.24
CA LEU A 51 -14.99 -32.60 38.16
C LEU A 51 -14.47 -31.26 38.70
N HIS A 52 -13.86 -30.46 37.84
CA HIS A 52 -13.78 -29.02 38.08
C HIS A 52 -15.12 -28.37 37.73
N ALA A 53 -15.90 -28.08 38.76
CA ALA A 53 -17.08 -27.24 38.65
C ALA A 53 -16.72 -25.90 37.99
N PRO A 54 -17.53 -25.39 37.04
CA PRO A 54 -17.29 -24.09 36.44
C PRO A 54 -17.37 -22.99 37.52
N PRO A 55 -16.46 -22.00 37.51
CA PRO A 55 -16.52 -20.89 38.44
C PRO A 55 -17.82 -20.11 38.23
N ALA A 56 -18.49 -19.82 39.34
CA ALA A 56 -19.71 -19.02 39.37
C ALA A 56 -19.47 -17.67 38.64
N PRO A 57 -20.45 -17.17 37.87
CA PRO A 57 -20.33 -15.89 37.20
C PRO A 57 -20.10 -14.78 38.24
N LEU A 58 -18.99 -14.05 38.07
CA LEU A 58 -18.69 -12.87 38.87
C LEU A 58 -19.83 -11.85 38.70
N ALA A 59 -20.47 -11.51 39.82
CA ALA A 59 -21.48 -10.46 39.87
C ALA A 59 -20.87 -9.14 39.37
N PRO A 60 -21.61 -8.32 38.60
CA PRO A 60 -21.13 -7.03 38.16
C PRO A 60 -20.80 -6.14 39.37
N PRO A 61 -19.75 -5.30 39.29
CA PRO A 61 -19.39 -4.39 40.38
C PRO A 61 -20.57 -3.47 40.67
N ALA A 62 -20.89 -3.33 41.96
CA ALA A 62 -21.91 -2.40 42.43
C ALA A 62 -21.59 -0.98 41.93
N PRO A 63 -22.61 -0.21 41.49
CA PRO A 63 -22.40 1.16 41.06
C PRO A 63 -21.81 1.98 42.22
N PRO A 64 -20.88 2.92 41.94
CA PRO A 64 -20.30 3.77 42.96
C PRO A 64 -21.40 4.56 43.68
N ALA A 65 -21.32 4.57 45.01
CA ALA A 65 -22.23 5.34 45.86
C ALA A 65 -22.22 6.83 45.43
N PRO A 66 -23.37 7.50 45.39
CA PRO A 66 -23.43 8.92 45.07
C PRO A 66 -22.59 9.72 46.07
N PRO A 67 -21.86 10.76 45.63
CA PRO A 67 -21.06 11.57 46.53
C PRO A 67 -21.94 12.21 47.60
N ALA A 68 -21.49 12.12 48.85
CA ALA A 68 -22.14 12.71 50.00
C ALA A 68 -22.43 14.20 49.75
N ALA A 69 -23.67 14.60 50.04
CA ALA A 69 -24.15 15.96 49.88
C ALA A 69 -23.20 16.95 50.56
N VAL A 70 -22.63 17.84 49.74
CA VAL A 70 -21.88 19.01 50.21
C VAL A 70 -22.86 19.93 50.95
N PRO A 71 -22.54 20.40 52.17
CA PRO A 71 -23.42 21.31 52.90
C PRO A 71 -23.57 22.62 52.12
N THR A 72 -24.78 22.88 51.64
CA THR A 72 -25.21 24.17 51.12
C THR A 72 -25.20 25.20 52.24
N SER A 73 -24.11 25.96 52.35
CA SER A 73 -24.10 27.21 53.09
C SER A 73 -24.96 28.23 52.34
N HIS A 74 -26.21 28.38 52.76
CA HIS A 74 -27.05 29.51 52.36
C HIS A 74 -26.38 30.79 52.85
N SER A 75 -25.83 31.58 51.92
CA SER A 75 -25.49 32.96 52.18
C SER A 75 -26.79 33.76 52.09
N GLU A 76 -27.27 34.25 53.23
CA GLU A 76 -28.39 35.19 53.32
C GLU A 76 -28.17 36.38 52.38
N ALA A 77 -29.17 36.67 51.55
CA ALA A 77 -29.23 37.90 50.77
C ALA A 77 -29.42 39.09 51.73
N PRO A 78 -28.59 40.14 51.67
CA PRO A 78 -28.75 41.29 52.53
C PRO A 78 -30.03 42.07 52.16
N ALA A 79 -30.78 42.46 53.20
CA ALA A 79 -31.94 43.33 53.08
C ALA A 79 -31.57 44.70 52.47
N PRO A 80 -32.49 45.39 51.75
CA PRO A 80 -32.24 46.68 51.14
C PRO A 80 -32.20 47.78 52.22
N GLY A 81 -31.02 48.02 52.78
CA GLY A 81 -30.74 49.08 53.73
C GLY A 81 -29.74 50.09 53.17
N ASP A 82 -30.17 51.35 53.16
CA ASP A 82 -29.41 52.59 52.92
C ASP A 82 -28.67 52.75 51.58
N ALA A 83 -29.06 53.78 50.83
CA ALA A 83 -28.41 54.23 49.60
C ALA A 83 -27.07 54.94 49.91
N GLY A 84 -26.15 54.19 50.52
CA GLY A 84 -24.76 54.60 50.70
C GLY A 84 -24.14 54.89 49.34
N ALA A 85 -23.29 55.93 49.30
CA ALA A 85 -22.55 56.34 48.11
C ALA A 85 -21.96 55.09 47.42
N LYS A 86 -22.40 54.81 46.19
CA LYS A 86 -21.90 53.69 45.40
C LYS A 86 -20.40 53.87 45.25
N GLU A 87 -19.63 53.02 45.91
CA GLU A 87 -18.17 53.01 45.79
C GLU A 87 -17.84 52.73 44.31
N SER A 88 -17.16 53.66 43.66
CA SER A 88 -16.67 53.48 42.29
C SER A 88 -15.18 53.21 42.30
N ARG A 89 -14.71 52.42 41.34
CA ARG A 89 -13.30 52.04 41.18
C ARG A 89 -12.91 52.16 39.72
N ASP A 90 -11.66 52.51 39.47
CA ASP A 90 -11.12 52.59 38.12
C ASP A 90 -10.74 51.19 37.64
N CYS A 91 -11.14 50.83 36.42
CA CYS A 91 -10.74 49.56 35.83
C CYS A 91 -9.27 49.60 35.40
N ASP A 92 -8.45 48.64 35.83
CA ASP A 92 -7.02 48.56 35.47
C ASP A 92 -6.75 48.23 33.98
N CYS A 93 -7.79 47.99 33.18
CA CYS A 93 -7.66 47.69 31.76
C CYS A 93 -8.07 48.87 30.87
N CYS A 94 -9.25 49.46 31.07
CA CYS A 94 -9.72 50.60 30.28
C CYS A 94 -9.59 51.96 30.98
N PHE A 95 -9.26 51.99 32.27
CA PHE A 95 -9.20 53.18 33.14
C PHE A 95 -10.53 53.93 33.31
N ASP A 96 -11.65 53.31 32.94
CA ASP A 96 -12.98 53.89 33.20
C ASP A 96 -13.36 53.72 34.68
N ASN A 97 -13.97 54.76 35.25
CA ASN A 97 -14.54 54.73 36.60
C ASN A 97 -15.91 54.06 36.55
N VAL A 98 -16.01 52.85 37.12
CA VAL A 98 -17.24 52.07 37.13
C VAL A 98 -17.66 51.73 38.56
N PRO A 99 -18.95 51.47 38.83
CA PRO A 99 -19.39 51.00 40.14
C PRO A 99 -18.64 49.72 40.54
N ALA A 100 -18.24 49.59 41.81
CA ALA A 100 -17.57 48.38 42.31
C ALA A 100 -18.40 47.10 42.13
N THR A 101 -19.72 47.25 41.95
CA THR A 101 -20.67 46.17 41.66
C THR A 101 -20.64 45.67 40.22
N ASP A 102 -19.93 46.34 39.31
CA ASP A 102 -19.96 46.06 37.87
C ASP A 102 -18.62 45.45 37.37
N GLY A 103 -17.83 44.91 38.30
CA GLY A 103 -16.53 44.35 38.01
C GLY A 103 -16.02 43.39 39.09
N VAL A 104 -14.89 42.76 38.81
CA VAL A 104 -14.24 41.78 39.69
C VAL A 104 -12.86 42.26 40.10
N SER A 105 -12.52 42.14 41.38
CA SER A 105 -11.14 42.26 41.84
C SER A 105 -10.42 40.92 41.70
N CYS A 106 -9.17 40.95 41.24
CA CYS A 106 -8.34 39.74 41.23
C CYS A 106 -8.18 39.19 42.66
N PRO A 107 -7.86 37.90 42.85
CA PRO A 107 -7.71 37.32 44.19
C PRO A 107 -6.65 38.02 45.05
N GLY A 108 -5.61 38.58 44.44
CA GLY A 108 -4.61 39.42 45.11
C GLY A 108 -5.10 40.82 45.51
N LYS A 109 -6.33 41.20 45.14
CA LYS A 109 -7.02 42.47 45.40
C LYS A 109 -6.30 43.73 44.90
N ALA A 110 -5.21 43.59 44.16
CA ALA A 110 -4.44 44.69 43.60
C ALA A 110 -5.09 45.31 42.35
N HIS A 111 -5.81 44.49 41.57
CA HIS A 111 -6.40 44.91 40.30
C HIS A 111 -7.91 44.69 40.25
N PHE A 112 -8.63 45.58 39.59
CA PHE A 112 -10.06 45.59 39.37
C PHE A 112 -10.40 45.68 37.87
N PHE A 113 -11.27 44.79 37.39
CA PHE A 113 -11.66 44.72 35.99
C PHE A 113 -13.17 44.89 35.86
N CYS A 114 -13.60 45.85 35.03
CA CYS A 114 -15.01 45.95 34.65
C CYS A 114 -15.43 44.72 33.82
N GLY A 115 -16.73 44.39 33.84
CA GLY A 115 -17.28 43.24 33.10
C GLY A 115 -16.84 43.17 31.62
N PRO A 116 -16.93 44.26 30.84
CA PRO A 116 -16.48 44.26 29.43
C PRO A 116 -15.00 43.92 29.23
N CYS A 117 -14.09 44.50 30.02
CA CYS A 117 -12.67 44.20 29.93
C CYS A 117 -12.35 42.76 30.36
N LEU A 118 -13.07 42.24 31.37
CA LEU A 118 -12.93 40.86 31.80
C LEU A 118 -13.40 39.87 30.73
N ALA A 119 -14.51 40.16 30.04
CA ALA A 119 -15.01 39.34 28.93
C ALA A 119 -14.00 39.29 27.77
N ASN A 120 -13.50 40.46 27.34
CA ASN A 120 -12.47 40.55 26.30
C ASN A 120 -11.19 39.80 26.68
N PHE A 121 -10.81 39.82 27.96
CA PHE A 121 -9.68 39.04 28.45
C PHE A 121 -9.93 37.52 28.34
N LEU A 122 -11.12 37.03 28.68
CA LEU A 122 -11.44 35.61 28.53
C LEU A 122 -11.50 35.17 27.05
N GLU A 123 -11.94 36.05 26.16
CA GLU A 123 -11.84 35.81 24.70
C GLU A 123 -10.38 35.70 24.24
N ALA A 124 -9.49 36.55 24.74
CA ALA A 124 -8.07 36.44 24.47
C ALA A 124 -7.46 35.16 25.09
N PHE A 125 -7.92 34.78 26.28
CA PHE A 125 -7.48 33.55 26.95
C PHE A 125 -7.83 32.29 26.13
N LYS A 126 -8.94 32.30 25.40
CA LYS A 126 -9.33 31.22 24.47
C LYS A 126 -8.29 30.91 23.41
N THR A 127 -7.62 31.93 22.90
CA THR A 127 -6.60 31.79 21.84
C THR A 127 -5.18 31.71 22.38
N SER A 128 -5.01 31.77 23.71
CA SER A 128 -3.70 31.60 24.34
C SER A 128 -3.13 30.20 24.13
N GLU A 129 -1.80 30.12 24.16
CA GLU A 129 -1.07 28.86 24.04
C GLU A 129 -1.49 27.89 25.16
N TYR A 130 -1.61 26.59 24.82
CA TYR A 130 -1.99 25.56 25.78
C TYR A 130 -1.10 25.54 27.03
N ALA A 131 0.19 25.84 26.87
CA ALA A 131 1.14 25.94 27.99
C ALA A 131 0.74 27.02 29.01
N GLU A 132 0.14 28.13 28.58
CA GLU A 132 -0.34 29.19 29.48
C GLU A 132 -1.65 28.79 30.16
N GLN A 133 -2.59 28.19 29.42
CA GLN A 133 -3.84 27.68 29.98
C GLN A 133 -3.57 26.58 31.02
N LYS A 134 -2.58 25.72 30.78
CA LYS A 134 -2.21 24.60 31.67
C LYS A 134 -1.65 25.05 33.02
N LYS A 135 -0.95 26.19 33.10
CA LYS A 135 -0.32 26.69 34.35
C LYS A 135 -1.29 26.73 35.53
N ALA A 136 -2.53 27.13 35.28
CA ALA A 136 -3.58 27.23 36.29
C ALA A 136 -4.70 26.20 36.10
N LYS A 137 -4.39 25.03 35.50
CA LYS A 137 -5.36 23.95 35.22
C LYS A 137 -6.58 24.46 34.42
N GLY A 138 -6.31 25.28 33.41
CA GLY A 138 -7.29 25.92 32.54
C GLY A 138 -8.00 27.14 33.15
N ARG A 139 -7.73 27.49 34.41
CA ARG A 139 -8.37 28.65 35.05
C ARG A 139 -7.69 29.95 34.62
N ALA A 140 -8.48 31.02 34.52
CA ALA A 140 -7.96 32.33 34.12
C ALA A 140 -7.18 32.97 35.27
N LEU A 141 -5.95 33.43 35.00
CA LEU A 141 -5.13 34.21 35.91
C LEU A 141 -5.38 35.71 35.73
N CYS A 142 -4.89 36.54 36.66
CA CYS A 142 -4.97 37.99 36.50
C CYS A 142 -4.24 38.44 35.22
N PRO A 143 -4.85 39.28 34.35
CA PRO A 143 -4.21 39.78 33.12
C PRO A 143 -2.89 40.50 33.36
N MET A 144 -2.75 41.15 34.52
CA MET A 144 -1.53 41.87 34.92
C MET A 144 -0.39 40.94 35.36
N LYS A 145 -0.65 39.63 35.51
CA LYS A 145 0.32 38.59 35.91
C LYS A 145 0.96 38.77 37.30
N ASP A 146 0.45 39.70 38.10
CA ASP A 146 0.91 39.92 39.48
C ASP A 146 0.29 38.97 40.51
N SER A 147 -0.51 38.00 40.08
CA SER A 147 -1.11 36.98 40.94
C SER A 147 -1.17 35.63 40.24
N ASP A 148 -0.59 34.62 40.88
CA ASP A 148 -0.67 33.20 40.47
C ASP A 148 -1.98 32.53 40.90
N THR A 149 -2.84 33.26 41.63
CA THR A 149 -4.12 32.72 42.09
C THR A 149 -5.17 32.97 41.01
N PRO A 150 -5.81 31.91 40.47
CA PRO A 150 -6.83 32.06 39.44
C PRO A 150 -8.11 32.69 39.97
N PHE A 151 -8.87 33.32 39.08
CA PHE A 151 -10.22 33.78 39.41
C PHE A 151 -11.11 32.60 39.82
N GLY A 152 -12.00 32.86 40.79
CA GLY A 152 -13.06 31.93 41.14
C GLY A 152 -14.11 31.88 40.04
N ASP A 153 -14.59 30.69 39.69
CA ASP A 153 -15.54 30.53 38.58
C ASP A 153 -16.86 31.27 38.85
N GLY A 154 -17.32 31.27 40.12
CA GLY A 154 -18.50 32.03 40.52
C GLY A 154 -18.32 33.54 40.38
N ALA A 155 -17.11 34.06 40.56
CA ALA A 155 -16.85 35.49 40.35
C ALA A 155 -16.87 35.85 38.85
N LEU A 156 -16.33 34.99 37.98
CA LEU A 156 -16.38 35.19 36.53
C LEU A 156 -17.81 35.10 35.99
N ALA A 157 -18.60 34.12 36.46
CA ALA A 157 -19.98 33.89 36.01
C ALA A 157 -20.92 35.08 36.26
N VAL A 158 -20.63 35.93 37.26
CA VAL A 158 -21.46 37.09 37.60
C VAL A 158 -21.23 38.26 36.65
N PHE A 159 -20.01 38.45 36.16
CA PHE A 159 -19.60 39.68 35.44
C PHE A 159 -19.35 39.48 33.95
N VAL A 160 -19.33 38.25 33.47
CA VAL A 160 -19.04 37.89 32.08
C VAL A 160 -20.33 37.40 31.40
N PRO A 161 -20.57 37.75 30.12
CA PRO A 161 -21.63 37.13 29.33
C PRO A 161 -21.61 35.60 29.38
N GLN A 162 -22.79 34.97 29.45
CA GLN A 162 -22.93 33.53 29.65
C GLN A 162 -22.21 32.71 28.57
N ASP A 163 -22.28 33.15 27.31
CA ASP A 163 -21.63 32.50 26.17
C ASP A 163 -20.10 32.50 26.30
N VAL A 164 -19.50 33.63 26.68
CA VAL A 164 -18.05 33.73 26.93
C VAL A 164 -17.64 32.86 28.12
N PHE A 165 -18.48 32.78 29.16
CA PHE A 165 -18.21 31.93 30.33
C PHE A 165 -18.30 30.43 29.99
N ASP A 166 -19.27 30.02 29.17
CA ASP A 166 -19.41 28.63 28.70
C ASP A 166 -18.18 28.20 27.87
N GLU A 167 -17.68 29.08 27.00
CA GLU A 167 -16.44 28.83 26.26
C GLU A 167 -15.22 28.70 27.18
N TYR A 168 -15.12 29.54 28.21
CA TYR A 168 -14.09 29.42 29.25
C TYR A 168 -14.16 28.06 29.97
N LEU A 169 -15.36 27.58 30.31
CA LEU A 169 -15.52 26.25 30.91
C LEU A 169 -15.10 25.13 29.95
N GLN A 170 -15.37 25.25 28.65
CA GLN A 170 -14.90 24.28 27.66
C GLN A 170 -13.37 24.22 27.59
N ILE A 171 -12.68 25.35 27.70
CA ILE A 171 -11.20 25.37 27.76
C ILE A 171 -10.71 24.59 28.97
N ARG A 172 -11.33 24.79 30.14
CA ARG A 172 -10.99 24.05 31.36
C ARG A 172 -11.18 22.56 31.22
N ILE A 173 -12.30 22.13 30.65
CA ILE A 173 -12.58 20.71 30.39
C ILE A 173 -11.49 20.16 29.47
N LYS A 174 -11.18 20.84 28.36
CA LYS A 174 -10.12 20.41 27.43
C LYS A 174 -8.75 20.30 28.09
N VAL A 175 -8.36 21.26 28.93
CA VAL A 175 -7.08 21.21 29.66
C VAL A 175 -7.06 20.05 30.66
N ALA A 176 -8.16 19.78 31.35
CA ALA A 176 -8.27 18.64 32.25
C ALA A 176 -8.21 17.30 31.49
N GLU A 177 -8.95 17.17 30.38
CA GLU A 177 -8.92 15.98 29.52
C GLU A 177 -7.53 15.70 28.96
N GLN A 178 -6.84 16.73 28.46
CA GLN A 178 -5.47 16.58 27.95
C GLN A 178 -4.48 16.21 29.07
N SER A 179 -4.62 16.78 30.26
CA SER A 179 -3.79 16.39 31.41
C SER A 179 -3.99 14.93 31.80
N ILE A 180 -5.25 14.45 31.81
CA ILE A 180 -5.57 13.04 32.09
C ILE A 180 -4.99 12.13 30.99
N GLN A 181 -5.10 12.53 29.72
CA GLN A 181 -4.58 11.78 28.59
C GLN A 181 -3.04 11.65 28.66
N GLU A 182 -2.33 12.74 28.97
CA GLU A 182 -0.88 12.72 29.13
C GLU A 182 -0.42 11.80 30.27
N GLU A 183 -1.13 11.82 31.42
CA GLU A 183 -0.84 10.93 32.56
C GLU A 183 -1.08 9.46 32.18
N PHE A 184 -2.20 9.17 31.51
CA PHE A 184 -2.52 7.82 31.04
C PHE A 184 -1.48 7.30 30.03
N GLU A 185 -1.07 8.12 29.07
CA GLU A 185 -0.03 7.76 28.10
C GLU A 185 1.33 7.50 28.77
N LYS A 186 1.68 8.29 29.78
CA LYS A 186 2.89 8.08 30.58
C LYS A 186 2.83 6.77 31.37
N GLU A 187 1.71 6.47 32.01
CA GLU A 187 1.55 5.20 32.73
C GLU A 187 1.55 3.99 31.79
N ASN A 188 0.88 4.10 30.65
CA ASN A 188 0.79 3.02 29.67
C ASN A 188 2.14 2.77 28.99
N SER A 189 2.87 3.84 28.63
CA SER A 189 4.23 3.70 28.08
C SER A 189 5.19 3.05 29.07
N ALA A 190 5.14 3.44 30.35
CA ALA A 190 5.93 2.78 31.40
C ALA A 190 5.60 1.29 31.55
N LYS A 191 4.31 0.92 31.53
CA LYS A 191 3.88 -0.50 31.57
C LYS A 191 4.33 -1.28 30.34
N ILE A 192 4.29 -0.67 29.15
CA ILE A 192 4.78 -1.30 27.91
C ILE A 192 6.29 -1.53 27.98
N GLU A 193 7.06 -0.56 28.47
CA GLU A 193 8.52 -0.73 28.65
C GLU A 193 8.85 -1.80 29.68
N GLU A 194 8.16 -1.83 30.82
CA GLU A 194 8.34 -2.87 31.84
C GLU A 194 8.04 -4.27 31.27
N LEU A 195 6.96 -4.42 30.50
CA LEU A 195 6.62 -5.69 29.86
C LEU A 195 7.63 -6.08 28.78
N LYS A 196 8.12 -5.12 27.99
CA LYS A 196 9.19 -5.37 27.01
C LYS A 196 10.48 -5.81 27.69
N GLU A 197 10.84 -5.21 28.82
CA GLU A 197 12.03 -5.61 29.58
C GLU A 197 11.87 -7.01 30.19
N LYS A 198 10.70 -7.32 30.76
CA LYS A 198 10.40 -8.66 31.27
C LYS A 198 10.47 -9.71 30.17
N LEU A 199 9.93 -9.42 28.98
CA LEU A 199 10.05 -10.29 27.82
C LEU A 199 11.50 -10.42 27.35
N ALA A 200 12.25 -9.33 27.25
CA ALA A 200 13.66 -9.39 26.89
C ALA A 200 14.52 -10.22 27.86
N LYS A 201 14.18 -10.21 29.15
CA LYS A 201 14.84 -11.06 30.17
C LYS A 201 14.40 -12.52 30.10
N ALA A 202 13.13 -12.79 29.80
CA ALA A 202 12.56 -14.13 29.80
C ALA A 202 12.88 -14.92 28.52
N THR A 203 12.92 -14.26 27.36
CA THR A 203 12.94 -14.95 26.06
C THR A 203 14.35 -15.14 25.48
N GLY A 204 15.42 -14.85 26.24
CA GLY A 204 16.79 -14.97 25.73
C GLY A 204 17.09 -13.91 24.67
N SER A 205 18.27 -13.99 24.04
CA SER A 205 18.84 -12.99 23.12
C SER A 205 17.81 -12.31 22.19
N GLY A 206 18.01 -11.03 21.83
CA GLY A 206 17.12 -10.30 20.92
C GLY A 206 16.89 -10.99 19.56
N GLU A 207 17.75 -11.93 19.20
CA GLU A 207 17.55 -12.85 18.08
C GLU A 207 16.30 -13.74 18.25
N GLN A 208 16.08 -14.34 19.43
CA GLN A 208 14.92 -15.19 19.69
C GLN A 208 13.60 -14.42 19.57
N LEU A 209 13.58 -13.16 20.02
CA LEU A 209 12.40 -12.30 19.89
C LEU A 209 12.05 -12.01 18.42
N GLU A 210 13.06 -11.78 17.58
CA GLU A 210 12.83 -11.62 16.14
C GLU A 210 12.38 -12.94 15.48
N LEU A 211 12.91 -14.10 15.91
CA LEU A 211 12.44 -15.40 15.44
C LEU A 211 10.98 -15.67 15.82
N ASP A 212 10.61 -15.40 17.08
CA ASP A 212 9.24 -15.57 17.57
C ASP A 212 8.25 -14.64 16.85
N LYS A 213 8.68 -13.42 16.54
CA LYS A 213 7.89 -12.48 15.72
C LYS A 213 7.64 -13.02 14.31
N HIS A 214 8.63 -13.64 13.68
CA HIS A 214 8.44 -14.32 12.38
C HIS A 214 7.52 -15.53 12.49
N ARG A 215 7.68 -16.37 13.53
CA ARG A 215 6.80 -17.50 13.81
C ARG A 215 5.35 -17.05 14.02
N LEU A 216 5.12 -16.06 14.87
CA LEU A 216 3.79 -15.49 15.13
C LEU A 216 3.16 -14.95 13.84
N LYS A 217 3.94 -14.29 12.99
CA LYS A 217 3.46 -13.82 11.68
C LYS A 217 3.05 -14.98 10.77
N ILE A 218 3.79 -16.08 10.74
CA ILE A 218 3.40 -17.27 9.99
C ILE A 218 2.08 -17.84 10.52
N ILE A 219 1.98 -18.02 11.84
CA ILE A 219 0.76 -18.55 12.47
C ILE A 219 -0.45 -17.66 12.17
N ASP A 220 -0.28 -16.36 12.36
CA ASP A 220 -1.37 -15.39 12.34
C ASP A 220 -1.78 -14.98 10.91
N ASP A 221 -0.84 -14.75 9.99
CA ASP A 221 -1.15 -14.26 8.64
C ASP A 221 -1.23 -15.37 7.58
N ILE A 222 -0.59 -16.52 7.81
CA ILE A 222 -0.50 -17.61 6.82
C ILE A 222 -1.37 -18.79 7.25
N PHE A 223 -1.14 -19.32 8.45
CA PHE A 223 -1.79 -20.55 8.89
C PHE A 223 -3.24 -20.33 9.34
N THR A 224 -3.53 -19.18 9.95
CA THR A 224 -4.87 -18.82 10.40
C THR A 224 -5.67 -18.21 9.25
N LEU A 225 -6.80 -18.83 8.91
CA LEU A 225 -7.71 -18.27 7.92
C LEU A 225 -8.54 -17.15 8.55
N LYS A 226 -8.56 -15.99 7.91
CA LYS A 226 -9.15 -14.76 8.46
C LYS A 226 -10.08 -14.07 7.48
N CYS A 227 -11.06 -13.37 8.03
CA CYS A 227 -11.90 -12.43 7.30
C CYS A 227 -11.02 -11.35 6.62
N PRO A 228 -11.15 -11.11 5.32
CA PRO A 228 -10.33 -10.11 4.62
C PRO A 228 -10.54 -8.68 5.13
N ARG A 229 -11.74 -8.37 5.65
CA ARG A 229 -12.15 -7.03 6.11
C ARG A 229 -11.73 -6.74 7.56
N CYS A 230 -12.16 -7.56 8.51
CA CYS A 230 -11.93 -7.31 9.95
C CYS A 230 -10.80 -8.16 10.56
N LYS A 231 -10.18 -9.06 9.78
CA LYS A 231 -9.09 -9.96 10.20
C LYS A 231 -9.45 -10.97 11.30
N MET A 232 -10.74 -11.09 11.67
CA MET A 232 -11.17 -12.13 12.60
C MET A 232 -10.99 -13.53 11.98
N ALA A 233 -10.42 -14.45 12.75
CA ALA A 233 -10.25 -15.84 12.35
C ALA A 233 -11.61 -16.53 12.20
N PHE A 234 -11.71 -17.49 11.28
CA PHE A 234 -12.85 -18.39 11.18
C PHE A 234 -12.36 -19.83 11.19
N LEU A 235 -12.99 -20.67 12.02
CA LEU A 235 -12.60 -22.06 12.25
C LEU A 235 -13.59 -23.05 11.61
N ASP A 236 -14.86 -22.65 11.52
CA ASP A 236 -15.92 -23.53 11.07
C ASP A 236 -16.11 -23.40 9.54
N TYR A 237 -15.78 -24.46 8.81
CA TYR A 237 -16.15 -24.63 7.42
C TYR A 237 -17.32 -25.59 7.32
N ASP A 238 -18.49 -25.07 6.97
CA ASP A 238 -19.79 -25.77 6.88
C ASP A 238 -20.04 -26.42 5.51
N ASN A 239 -18.96 -26.70 4.76
CA ASN A 239 -18.97 -27.10 3.36
C ASN A 239 -19.49 -26.02 2.38
N CYS A 240 -19.95 -24.85 2.83
CA CYS A 240 -20.33 -23.77 1.93
C CYS A 240 -19.12 -22.94 1.53
N SER A 241 -18.86 -22.83 0.23
CA SER A 241 -17.70 -22.09 -0.25
C SER A 241 -17.82 -20.56 -0.08
N ALA A 242 -19.02 -20.06 0.21
CA ALA A 242 -19.33 -18.65 0.47
C ALA A 242 -19.52 -18.42 1.98
N ILE A 243 -18.48 -17.93 2.65
CA ILE A 243 -18.47 -17.74 4.12
C ILE A 243 -18.95 -16.32 4.46
N SER A 244 -19.72 -16.19 5.54
CA SER A 244 -20.06 -14.89 6.12
C SER A 244 -19.34 -14.67 7.45
N CYS A 245 -18.67 -13.53 7.60
CA CYS A 245 -17.97 -13.18 8.83
C CYS A 245 -18.97 -12.92 9.97
N SER A 246 -18.81 -13.59 11.12
CA SER A 246 -19.73 -13.42 12.25
C SER A 246 -19.66 -12.03 12.91
N ALA A 247 -18.52 -11.33 12.84
CA ALA A 247 -18.33 -9.99 13.41
C ALA A 247 -18.82 -8.87 12.49
N CYS A 248 -18.26 -8.75 11.28
CA CYS A 248 -18.55 -7.63 10.38
C CYS A 248 -19.60 -7.94 9.29
N LYS A 249 -20.11 -9.18 9.24
CA LYS A 249 -21.15 -9.65 8.31
C LYS A 249 -20.79 -9.55 6.83
N CYS A 250 -19.50 -9.40 6.47
CA CYS A 250 -19.10 -9.47 5.07
C CYS A 250 -19.08 -10.92 4.57
N GLY A 251 -19.56 -11.14 3.34
CA GLY A 251 -19.38 -12.39 2.60
C GLY A 251 -18.01 -12.43 1.94
N PHE A 252 -17.29 -13.54 2.05
CA PHE A 252 -16.02 -13.76 1.37
C PHE A 252 -15.87 -15.21 0.91
N CYS A 253 -15.02 -15.44 -0.08
CA CYS A 253 -14.78 -16.77 -0.62
C CYS A 253 -13.87 -17.59 0.30
N SER A 254 -14.29 -18.82 0.64
CA SER A 254 -13.54 -19.75 1.48
C SER A 254 -12.23 -20.26 0.87
N PHE A 255 -12.02 -20.15 -0.45
CA PHE A 255 -10.82 -20.61 -1.15
C PHE A 255 -9.80 -19.48 -1.32
N CYS A 256 -10.19 -18.37 -1.92
CA CYS A 256 -9.27 -17.26 -2.21
C CYS A 256 -9.19 -16.21 -1.10
N LEU A 257 -10.15 -16.20 -0.15
CA LEU A 257 -10.31 -15.20 0.91
C LEU A 257 -10.54 -13.77 0.42
N GLU A 258 -11.10 -13.59 -0.78
CA GLU A 258 -11.44 -12.28 -1.33
C GLU A 258 -12.75 -11.73 -0.73
N ASP A 259 -12.76 -10.45 -0.34
CA ASP A 259 -13.97 -9.76 0.17
C ASP A 259 -14.98 -9.59 -0.98
N CYS A 260 -16.13 -10.24 -0.86
CA CYS A 260 -17.21 -10.23 -1.85
C CYS A 260 -18.38 -9.32 -1.44
N GLY A 261 -18.20 -8.49 -0.41
CA GLY A 261 -19.23 -7.59 0.07
C GLY A 261 -20.18 -8.28 1.04
N LYS A 262 -21.48 -8.38 0.71
CA LYS A 262 -22.49 -9.01 1.57
C LYS A 262 -22.72 -10.48 1.23
N ASP A 263 -22.46 -10.87 -0.02
CA ASP A 263 -22.76 -12.20 -0.52
C ASP A 263 -21.66 -12.71 -1.46
N ALA A 264 -20.99 -13.78 -1.02
CA ALA A 264 -19.92 -14.43 -1.78
C ALA A 264 -20.43 -15.49 -2.77
N HIS A 265 -21.72 -15.82 -2.80
CA HIS A 265 -22.25 -16.81 -3.76
C HIS A 265 -21.99 -16.38 -5.20
N SER A 266 -22.16 -15.09 -5.51
CA SER A 266 -21.89 -14.54 -6.84
C SER A 266 -20.43 -14.69 -7.30
N HIS A 267 -19.48 -14.91 -6.37
CA HIS A 267 -18.07 -15.08 -6.69
C HIS A 267 -17.81 -16.34 -7.53
N PHE A 268 -18.59 -17.41 -7.31
CA PHE A 268 -18.40 -18.71 -7.98
C PHE A 268 -18.97 -18.74 -9.41
N TYR A 269 -19.96 -17.89 -9.69
CA TYR A 269 -20.64 -17.82 -10.99
C TYR A 269 -20.06 -16.74 -11.93
N LYS A 270 -19.20 -15.87 -11.43
CA LYS A 270 -18.56 -14.82 -12.25
C LYS A 270 -17.35 -15.39 -12.98
N ASN A 271 -17.53 -15.73 -14.26
CA ASN A 271 -16.42 -16.06 -15.16
C ASN A 271 -15.32 -14.98 -15.11
N GLY A 272 -14.09 -15.38 -14.78
CA GLY A 272 -12.92 -14.52 -14.55
C GLY A 272 -12.61 -14.23 -13.08
N SER A 273 -13.27 -14.87 -12.11
CA SER A 273 -12.83 -14.84 -10.70
C SER A 273 -11.50 -15.58 -10.56
N LYS A 274 -10.51 -15.04 -9.83
CA LYS A 274 -9.23 -15.75 -9.58
C LYS A 274 -9.40 -16.92 -8.57
N CYS A 275 -10.61 -17.44 -8.43
CA CYS A 275 -10.93 -18.48 -7.47
C CYS A 275 -10.42 -19.83 -7.97
N PRO A 276 -9.69 -20.60 -7.15
CA PRO A 276 -9.34 -21.98 -7.51
C PRO A 276 -10.55 -22.90 -7.75
N ASN A 277 -11.72 -22.54 -7.22
CA ASN A 277 -12.99 -23.26 -7.37
C ASN A 277 -13.98 -22.52 -8.28
N GLU A 278 -13.48 -21.72 -9.24
CA GLU A 278 -14.33 -21.04 -10.23
C GLU A 278 -15.12 -22.05 -11.08
N GLY A 279 -16.44 -21.87 -11.18
CA GLY A 279 -17.33 -22.80 -11.89
C GLY A 279 -17.51 -24.16 -11.19
N GLY A 280 -16.86 -24.37 -10.05
CA GLY A 280 -17.00 -25.57 -9.23
C GLY A 280 -18.28 -25.57 -8.38
N PRO A 281 -18.56 -26.67 -7.66
CA PRO A 281 -19.71 -26.75 -6.79
C PRO A 281 -19.57 -25.76 -5.63
N LEU A 282 -20.69 -25.12 -5.26
CA LEU A 282 -20.75 -24.22 -4.12
C LEU A 282 -20.50 -24.98 -2.80
N PHE A 283 -20.96 -26.23 -2.73
CA PHE A 283 -20.77 -27.10 -1.58
C PHE A 283 -19.61 -28.06 -1.86
N VAL A 284 -18.50 -27.89 -1.16
CA VAL A 284 -17.29 -28.70 -1.34
C VAL A 284 -17.02 -29.49 -0.06
N PRO A 285 -16.75 -30.80 -0.14
CA PRO A 285 -16.36 -31.59 1.03
C PRO A 285 -15.14 -31.00 1.74
N HIS A 286 -15.16 -31.02 3.08
CA HIS A 286 -14.12 -30.44 3.93
C HIS A 286 -12.69 -30.85 3.55
N ASN A 287 -12.45 -32.14 3.25
CA ASN A 287 -11.12 -32.64 2.88
C ASN A 287 -10.57 -32.03 1.58
N VAL A 288 -11.44 -31.81 0.58
CA VAL A 288 -11.06 -31.17 -0.68
C VAL A 288 -10.71 -29.71 -0.41
N TRP A 289 -11.56 -28.98 0.31
CA TRP A 289 -11.30 -27.59 0.71
C TRP A 289 -10.00 -27.45 1.52
N GLN A 290 -9.77 -28.35 2.47
CA GLN A 290 -8.55 -28.37 3.29
C GLN A 290 -7.31 -28.59 2.43
N GLY A 291 -7.33 -29.49 1.45
CA GLY A 291 -6.24 -29.69 0.50
C GLY A 291 -5.89 -28.41 -0.28
N TYR A 292 -6.91 -27.69 -0.76
CA TYR A 292 -6.69 -26.39 -1.42
C TYR A 292 -6.10 -25.33 -0.48
N GLN A 293 -6.58 -25.28 0.76
CA GLN A 293 -6.05 -24.34 1.75
C GLN A 293 -4.61 -24.67 2.16
N ASN A 294 -4.27 -25.95 2.32
CA ASN A 294 -2.91 -26.37 2.63
C ASN A 294 -1.95 -26.00 1.50
N ALA A 295 -2.28 -26.30 0.23
CA ALA A 295 -1.49 -25.86 -0.91
C ALA A 295 -1.34 -24.32 -0.99
N ARG A 296 -2.40 -23.57 -0.65
CA ARG A 296 -2.32 -22.10 -0.56
C ARG A 296 -1.37 -21.64 0.55
N LYS A 297 -1.45 -22.24 1.74
CA LYS A 297 -0.61 -21.93 2.91
C LYS A 297 0.85 -22.27 2.63
N GLU A 298 1.14 -23.44 2.04
CA GLU A 298 2.48 -23.86 1.63
C GLU A 298 3.11 -22.83 0.68
N ARG A 299 2.38 -22.43 -0.37
CA ARG A 299 2.88 -21.40 -1.31
C ARG A 299 3.18 -20.07 -0.60
N LEU A 300 2.30 -19.63 0.29
CA LEU A 300 2.48 -18.37 1.03
C LEU A 300 3.64 -18.47 2.03
N LEU A 301 3.81 -19.64 2.67
CA LEU A 301 4.92 -19.93 3.55
C LEU A 301 6.26 -19.88 2.80
N CYS A 302 6.36 -20.54 1.64
CA CYS A 302 7.55 -20.47 0.79
C CYS A 302 7.88 -19.03 0.39
N GLU A 303 6.88 -18.26 -0.07
CA GLU A 303 7.07 -16.84 -0.42
C GLU A 303 7.55 -15.99 0.77
N TYR A 304 7.01 -16.26 1.96
CA TYR A 304 7.39 -15.54 3.17
C TYR A 304 8.83 -15.88 3.57
N LEU A 305 9.17 -17.17 3.63
CA LEU A 305 10.52 -17.63 3.97
C LEU A 305 11.54 -17.13 2.94
N ALA A 306 11.23 -17.12 1.65
CA ALA A 306 12.11 -16.59 0.60
C ALA A 306 12.50 -15.12 0.81
N GLY A 307 11.63 -14.34 1.48
CA GLY A 307 11.89 -12.95 1.82
C GLY A 307 12.81 -12.74 3.03
N LEU A 308 13.07 -13.78 3.82
CA LEU A 308 13.94 -13.70 4.99
C LEU A 308 15.43 -13.87 4.62
N PRO A 309 16.36 -13.29 5.40
CA PRO A 309 17.78 -13.61 5.33
C PRO A 309 18.06 -15.10 5.51
N ASP A 310 19.07 -15.62 4.81
CA ASP A 310 19.43 -17.06 4.78
C ASP A 310 19.61 -17.64 6.20
N GLU A 311 20.25 -16.87 7.10
CA GLU A 311 20.54 -17.28 8.47
C GLU A 311 19.28 -17.50 9.32
N MET A 312 18.22 -16.72 9.06
CA MET A 312 16.97 -16.79 9.82
C MET A 312 15.98 -17.82 9.26
N ARG A 313 16.00 -18.09 7.95
CA ARG A 313 15.01 -18.98 7.30
C ARG A 313 14.91 -20.34 7.98
N LYS A 314 16.06 -20.98 8.20
CA LYS A 314 16.09 -22.31 8.82
C LYS A 314 15.53 -22.29 10.24
N LYS A 315 15.96 -21.32 11.05
CA LYS A 315 15.50 -21.18 12.44
C LYS A 315 14.00 -20.91 12.52
N VAL A 316 13.47 -20.02 11.68
CA VAL A 316 12.03 -19.72 11.61
C VAL A 316 11.24 -20.92 11.10
N ALA A 317 11.74 -21.63 10.08
CA ALA A 317 11.10 -22.84 9.56
C ALA A 317 11.05 -23.95 10.63
N ASP A 318 12.14 -24.20 11.34
CA ASP A 318 12.21 -25.18 12.43
C ASP A 318 11.23 -24.83 13.56
N LEU A 319 11.11 -23.54 13.91
CA LEU A 319 10.17 -23.05 14.92
C LEU A 319 8.69 -23.13 14.49
N ALA A 320 8.39 -23.00 13.21
CA ALA A 320 7.03 -23.10 12.67
C ALA A 320 6.62 -24.53 12.28
N ALA A 321 7.57 -25.47 12.18
CA ALA A 321 7.32 -26.84 11.75
C ALA A 321 6.31 -27.61 12.62
N PRO A 322 6.27 -27.47 13.96
CA PRO A 322 5.24 -28.11 14.78
C PRO A 322 3.83 -27.62 14.42
N ASP A 323 3.64 -26.29 14.30
CA ASP A 323 2.36 -25.69 13.93
C ASP A 323 1.93 -26.10 12.51
N ALA A 324 2.87 -26.22 11.58
CA ALA A 324 2.63 -26.68 10.21
C ALA A 324 2.16 -28.16 10.21
N LYS A 325 2.82 -29.01 11.00
CA LYS A 325 2.49 -30.42 11.14
C LYS A 325 1.08 -30.63 11.69
N ASP A 326 0.69 -29.88 12.72
CA ASP A 326 -0.64 -29.96 13.34
C ASP A 326 -1.77 -29.59 12.36
N LEU A 327 -1.45 -28.75 11.36
CA LEU A 327 -2.38 -28.33 10.30
C LEU A 327 -2.30 -29.19 9.02
N GLY A 328 -1.40 -30.17 8.97
CA GLY A 328 -1.16 -31.00 7.78
C GLY A 328 -0.56 -30.22 6.60
N ILE A 329 0.26 -29.22 6.89
CA ILE A 329 0.97 -28.38 5.92
C ILE A 329 2.39 -28.94 5.77
N GLU A 330 2.82 -29.24 4.55
CA GLU A 330 4.17 -29.74 4.30
C GLU A 330 5.20 -28.59 4.35
N MET A 331 6.25 -28.76 5.14
CA MET A 331 7.35 -27.80 5.20
C MET A 331 8.28 -27.97 3.98
N PRO A 332 8.74 -26.86 3.34
CA PRO A 332 9.66 -26.96 2.22
C PRO A 332 11.00 -27.59 2.65
N GLN A 333 11.43 -28.62 1.91
CA GLN A 333 12.69 -29.33 2.19
C GLN A 333 13.93 -28.50 1.81
N ASP A 334 13.86 -27.75 0.71
CA ASP A 334 14.92 -26.85 0.27
C ASP A 334 14.60 -25.42 0.71
N LEU A 335 15.27 -24.97 1.77
CA LEU A 335 15.16 -23.61 2.32
C LEU A 335 16.12 -22.61 1.64
N SER A 336 16.84 -23.03 0.59
CA SER A 336 17.64 -22.13 -0.21
C SER A 336 16.74 -21.11 -0.90
N ALA A 337 17.28 -19.93 -1.21
CA ALA A 337 16.52 -18.92 -1.94
C ALA A 337 16.02 -19.48 -3.29
N ALA A 338 16.78 -20.36 -3.94
CA ALA A 338 16.35 -20.99 -5.18
C ALA A 338 15.18 -21.97 -4.99
N GLY A 339 15.20 -22.78 -3.92
CA GLY A 339 14.15 -23.76 -3.62
C GLY A 339 12.83 -23.14 -3.15
N LEU A 340 12.89 -21.98 -2.48
CA LEU A 340 11.70 -21.26 -1.98
C LEU A 340 11.09 -20.29 -2.99
N MET A 341 11.79 -20.01 -4.09
CA MET A 341 11.31 -19.14 -5.14
C MET A 341 10.12 -19.80 -5.86
N PRO A 342 9.06 -19.05 -6.21
CA PRO A 342 7.89 -19.62 -6.91
C PRO A 342 8.25 -20.36 -8.21
N GLU A 343 9.37 -20.00 -8.83
CA GLU A 343 9.92 -20.64 -10.01
C GLU A 343 10.25 -22.12 -9.79
N ALA A 344 10.72 -22.50 -8.58
CA ALA A 344 10.94 -23.90 -8.21
C ALA A 344 9.62 -24.70 -8.12
N HIS A 345 8.51 -24.00 -7.92
CA HIS A 345 7.16 -24.55 -7.92
C HIS A 345 6.45 -24.40 -9.28
N GLY A 346 7.22 -24.17 -10.36
CA GLY A 346 6.69 -24.04 -11.72
C GLY A 346 5.97 -22.73 -12.01
N ILE A 347 6.03 -21.74 -11.11
CA ILE A 347 5.41 -20.42 -11.30
C ILE A 347 6.49 -19.44 -11.76
N GLN A 348 6.46 -19.05 -13.04
CA GLN A 348 7.30 -17.98 -13.55
C GLN A 348 6.78 -16.61 -13.15
N ARG A 349 7.69 -15.71 -12.78
CA ARG A 349 7.44 -14.27 -12.72
C ARG A 349 8.13 -13.59 -13.88
N LEU A 350 7.35 -13.11 -14.84
CA LEU A 350 7.86 -12.37 -15.99
C LEU A 350 7.58 -10.88 -15.82
N LYS A 351 8.64 -10.08 -15.85
CA LYS A 351 8.59 -8.63 -15.93
C LYS A 351 8.45 -8.25 -17.41
N VAL A 352 7.35 -7.60 -17.73
CA VAL A 352 6.91 -7.31 -19.07
C VAL A 352 6.87 -5.81 -19.25
N THR A 353 7.78 -5.29 -20.08
CA THR A 353 7.91 -3.85 -20.29
C THR A 353 6.91 -3.38 -21.33
N ILE A 354 5.87 -2.68 -20.85
CA ILE A 354 4.81 -2.13 -21.70
C ILE A 354 4.66 -0.63 -21.43
N PRO A 355 4.76 0.22 -22.49
CA PRO A 355 4.56 1.65 -22.38
C PRO A 355 3.24 1.98 -21.67
N ARG A 356 3.23 2.95 -20.74
CA ARG A 356 2.09 3.18 -19.84
C ARG A 356 0.78 3.44 -20.59
N ARG A 357 0.84 4.22 -21.68
CA ARG A 357 -0.32 4.52 -22.53
C ARG A 357 -0.99 3.25 -23.12
N MET A 358 -0.23 2.18 -23.33
CA MET A 358 -0.74 0.92 -23.90
C MET A 358 -1.39 0.05 -22.83
N ARG A 359 -1.20 0.33 -21.54
CA ARG A 359 -1.76 -0.49 -20.46
C ARG A 359 -3.29 -0.49 -20.44
N GLY A 360 -3.91 0.60 -20.90
CA GLY A 360 -5.36 0.65 -21.11
C GLY A 360 -5.84 -0.39 -22.13
N LEU A 361 -5.02 -0.71 -23.13
CA LEU A 361 -5.33 -1.73 -24.15
C LEU A 361 -5.14 -3.16 -23.64
N ILE A 362 -4.46 -3.34 -22.51
CA ILE A 362 -4.29 -4.65 -21.86
C ILE A 362 -5.49 -4.99 -20.99
N LEU A 363 -6.20 -4.00 -20.46
CA LEU A 363 -7.36 -4.23 -19.60
C LEU A 363 -8.44 -5.11 -20.27
N PRO A 364 -8.78 -4.94 -21.57
CA PRO A 364 -9.64 -5.89 -22.28
C PRO A 364 -9.06 -7.30 -22.37
N VAL A 365 -7.74 -7.40 -22.64
CA VAL A 365 -7.02 -8.69 -22.76
C VAL A 365 -6.98 -9.43 -21.43
N LYS A 366 -7.10 -8.73 -20.29
CA LYS A 366 -7.15 -9.33 -18.96
C LYS A 366 -8.26 -10.39 -18.83
N LYS A 367 -9.36 -10.24 -19.56
CA LYS A 367 -10.48 -11.20 -19.56
C LYS A 367 -10.16 -12.50 -20.30
N ASP A 368 -9.21 -12.44 -21.23
CA ASP A 368 -8.79 -13.57 -22.07
C ASP A 368 -7.57 -14.31 -21.47
N LEU A 369 -7.11 -13.91 -20.28
CA LEU A 369 -5.97 -14.53 -19.62
C LEU A 369 -6.34 -15.92 -19.11
N PRO A 370 -5.41 -16.91 -19.18
CA PRO A 370 -5.57 -18.16 -18.45
C PRO A 370 -5.80 -17.89 -16.96
N SER A 371 -6.74 -18.61 -16.33
CA SER A 371 -7.11 -18.42 -14.91
C SER A 371 -5.93 -18.58 -13.95
N LYS A 372 -4.89 -19.30 -14.37
CA LYS A 372 -3.64 -19.52 -13.61
C LYS A 372 -2.61 -18.40 -13.72
N VAL A 373 -2.82 -17.41 -14.60
CA VAL A 373 -1.89 -16.28 -14.79
C VAL A 373 -2.42 -15.03 -14.12
N GLU A 374 -1.71 -14.60 -13.08
CA GLU A 374 -1.92 -13.31 -12.46
C GLU A 374 -1.18 -12.21 -13.25
N LEU A 375 -1.95 -11.27 -13.80
CA LEU A 375 -1.44 -10.03 -14.39
C LEU A 375 -1.52 -8.89 -13.37
N LYS A 376 -0.37 -8.40 -12.90
CA LYS A 376 -0.28 -7.18 -12.09
C LYS A 376 0.07 -5.99 -12.98
N ILE A 377 -0.91 -5.11 -13.17
CA ILE A 377 -0.73 -3.83 -13.86
C ILE A 377 -0.60 -2.75 -12.78
N PRO A 378 0.49 -1.98 -12.75
CA PRO A 378 0.60 -0.83 -11.85
C PRO A 378 -0.46 0.20 -12.22
N GLU A 379 -1.10 0.82 -11.22
CA GLU A 379 -2.08 1.86 -11.47
C GLU A 379 -1.47 3.01 -12.29
N PRO A 380 -2.18 3.54 -13.30
CA PRO A 380 -1.67 4.63 -14.13
C PRO A 380 -1.28 5.87 -13.31
N SER A 381 -2.04 6.15 -12.24
CA SER A 381 -1.86 7.27 -11.31
C SER A 381 -0.93 6.96 -10.14
N ALA A 382 -0.29 5.78 -10.09
CA ALA A 382 0.56 5.40 -8.98
C ALA A 382 1.72 6.38 -8.81
N THR A 383 2.01 6.72 -7.56
CA THR A 383 3.22 7.44 -7.18
C THR A 383 4.44 6.56 -7.47
N VAL A 384 5.47 7.14 -8.06
CA VAL A 384 6.69 6.43 -8.48
C VAL A 384 7.90 7.11 -7.86
N ARG A 385 8.87 6.30 -7.41
CA ARG A 385 10.16 6.80 -6.97
C ARG A 385 11.04 7.06 -8.17
N LEU A 386 11.55 8.29 -8.28
CA LEU A 386 12.50 8.65 -9.31
C LEU A 386 13.85 7.98 -9.05
N CYS A 387 14.53 7.52 -10.11
CA CYS A 387 15.82 6.87 -10.01
C CYS A 387 16.82 7.54 -10.97
N SER A 388 17.95 7.99 -10.46
CA SER A 388 19.04 8.55 -11.28
C SER A 388 20.07 7.47 -11.56
N PRO A 389 20.42 7.19 -12.82
CA PRO A 389 21.45 6.19 -13.15
C PRO A 389 22.83 6.56 -12.60
N MET A 390 23.07 7.84 -12.27
CA MET A 390 24.35 8.35 -11.78
C MET A 390 24.28 8.80 -10.32
N LEU A 391 23.20 8.48 -9.59
CA LEU A 391 22.91 8.97 -8.23
C LEU A 391 22.88 10.52 -8.10
N ALA A 392 22.88 11.24 -9.23
CA ALA A 392 22.80 12.70 -9.26
C ALA A 392 21.35 13.17 -9.08
N PRO A 393 21.12 14.36 -8.49
CA PRO A 393 19.79 14.96 -8.40
C PRO A 393 19.12 15.04 -9.77
N ILE A 394 17.83 14.70 -9.81
CA ILE A 394 17.02 14.67 -11.02
C ILE A 394 16.46 16.06 -11.25
N VAL A 395 16.76 16.63 -12.41
CA VAL A 395 16.27 17.95 -12.77
C VAL A 395 14.83 17.80 -13.26
N ALA A 396 13.90 18.52 -12.64
CA ALA A 396 12.55 18.69 -13.15
C ALA A 396 12.45 20.06 -13.83
N TRP A 397 11.90 20.10 -15.04
CA TRP A 397 11.72 21.33 -15.81
C TRP A 397 10.26 21.80 -15.79
N LYS A 398 10.04 23.10 -15.98
CA LYS A 398 8.69 23.68 -16.08
C LYS A 398 7.98 23.12 -17.32
N VAL A 399 6.71 22.75 -17.21
CA VAL A 399 5.90 22.21 -18.34
C VAL A 399 5.76 23.22 -19.48
N THR A 400 5.78 24.52 -19.16
CA THR A 400 5.69 25.63 -20.10
C THR A 400 7.03 26.02 -20.71
N ALA A 401 8.13 25.34 -20.34
CA ALA A 401 9.44 25.65 -20.85
C ALA A 401 9.51 25.39 -22.36
N THR A 402 9.77 26.45 -23.11
CA THR A 402 10.04 26.37 -24.55
C THR A 402 11.49 25.96 -24.81
N SER A 403 12.37 26.03 -23.81
CA SER A 403 13.77 25.57 -23.85
C SER A 403 14.20 24.98 -22.51
N PHE A 404 15.10 23.99 -22.54
CA PHE A 404 15.63 23.30 -21.35
C PHE A 404 16.87 24.01 -20.76
N GLY A 405 16.78 25.32 -20.52
CA GLY A 405 17.84 26.14 -19.90
C GLY A 405 17.74 26.26 -18.38
N LYS A 406 18.71 26.90 -17.71
CA LYS A 406 18.71 27.07 -16.24
C LYS A 406 17.45 27.75 -15.70
N SER A 407 16.91 28.75 -16.42
CA SER A 407 15.67 29.47 -16.05
C SER A 407 14.39 28.63 -16.12
N SER A 408 14.47 27.48 -16.81
CA SER A 408 13.36 26.54 -16.99
C SER A 408 13.32 25.42 -15.97
N ILE A 409 14.30 25.34 -15.06
CA ILE A 409 14.30 24.36 -13.98
C ILE A 409 13.17 24.70 -13.01
N ALA A 410 12.30 23.72 -12.75
CA ALA A 410 11.25 23.79 -11.75
C ALA A 410 11.76 23.36 -10.37
N ALA A 411 12.53 22.27 -10.32
CA ALA A 411 13.10 21.74 -9.07
C ALA A 411 14.30 20.82 -9.34
N HIS A 412 15.13 20.61 -8.32
CA HIS A 412 16.08 19.49 -8.23
C HIS A 412 15.51 18.47 -7.26
N LEU A 413 15.09 17.32 -7.78
CA LEU A 413 14.48 16.25 -7.00
C LEU A 413 15.58 15.24 -6.59
N PRO A 414 15.62 14.80 -5.32
CA PRO A 414 16.57 13.78 -4.91
C PRO A 414 16.28 12.45 -5.62
N THR A 415 17.30 11.59 -5.71
CA THR A 415 17.08 10.17 -6.02
C THR A 415 16.11 9.60 -4.98
N ASP A 416 15.17 8.74 -5.41
CA ASP A 416 14.06 8.17 -4.64
C ASP A 416 12.91 9.12 -4.29
N HIS A 417 12.91 10.36 -4.80
CA HIS A 417 11.77 11.26 -4.61
C HIS A 417 10.49 10.68 -5.23
N GLN A 418 9.40 10.77 -4.50
CA GLN A 418 8.10 10.25 -4.92
C GLN A 418 7.36 11.29 -5.78
N VAL A 419 6.97 10.89 -6.99
CA VAL A 419 6.22 11.73 -7.92
C VAL A 419 4.98 11.02 -8.42
N LYS A 420 3.89 11.76 -8.61
CA LYS A 420 2.68 11.30 -9.29
C LYS A 420 2.79 11.61 -10.77
N ILE A 421 2.62 10.60 -11.61
CA ILE A 421 2.73 10.76 -13.06
C ILE A 421 1.39 11.22 -13.62
N GLU A 422 1.43 12.23 -14.47
CA GLU A 422 0.25 12.88 -15.02
C GLU A 422 0.13 12.70 -16.53
N ASP A 423 1.23 12.83 -17.27
CA ASP A 423 1.26 12.67 -18.73
C ASP A 423 2.65 12.25 -19.21
N GLU A 424 2.76 11.91 -20.49
CA GLU A 424 4.03 11.58 -21.15
C GLU A 424 4.19 12.42 -22.41
N TRP A 425 5.39 12.94 -22.62
CA TRP A 425 5.74 13.79 -23.75
C TRP A 425 6.93 13.20 -24.50
N VAL A 426 6.88 13.24 -25.83
CA VAL A 426 7.96 12.80 -26.69
C VAL A 426 8.47 14.00 -27.45
N GLU A 427 9.78 14.22 -27.35
CA GLU A 427 10.46 15.20 -28.16
C GLU A 427 10.81 14.55 -29.50
N CYS A 428 10.30 15.11 -30.58
CA CYS A 428 10.44 14.58 -31.93
C CYS A 428 11.14 15.60 -32.84
N ARG A 429 11.76 15.09 -33.91
CA ARG A 429 12.38 15.87 -34.99
C ARG A 429 11.65 15.59 -36.31
N GLY A 430 11.16 16.66 -36.93
CA GLY A 430 10.55 16.64 -38.26
C GLY A 430 11.59 16.66 -39.40
N ALA A 431 11.13 16.53 -40.64
CA ALA A 431 11.96 16.64 -41.83
C ALA A 431 12.40 18.10 -42.09
N LYS A 432 13.37 18.29 -43.00
CA LYS A 432 13.84 19.63 -43.38
C LYS A 432 12.72 20.41 -44.06
N GLY A 433 12.36 21.58 -43.53
CA GLY A 433 11.26 22.43 -44.01
C GLY A 433 10.03 22.43 -43.11
N ASP A 434 9.95 21.52 -42.13
CA ASP A 434 8.94 21.51 -41.09
C ASP A 434 9.42 22.15 -39.78
N ILE A 435 8.57 22.15 -38.75
CA ILE A 435 8.99 22.30 -37.35
C ILE A 435 10.16 21.34 -37.13
N ALA A 436 11.37 21.85 -36.90
CA ALA A 436 12.54 20.97 -36.84
C ALA A 436 12.60 20.18 -35.52
N LYS A 437 11.95 20.67 -34.45
CA LYS A 437 11.90 19.97 -33.16
C LYS A 437 10.66 20.40 -32.35
N GLY A 438 9.99 19.45 -31.72
CA GLY A 438 8.86 19.78 -30.86
C GLY A 438 8.46 18.66 -29.92
N LEU A 439 7.71 19.03 -28.88
CA LEU A 439 7.17 18.12 -27.87
C LEU A 439 5.72 17.77 -28.22
N ILE A 440 5.41 16.47 -28.16
CA ILE A 440 4.10 15.91 -28.47
C ILE A 440 3.69 14.99 -27.34
N LYS A 441 2.41 14.99 -26.97
CA LYS A 441 1.90 14.00 -26.01
C LYS A 441 2.06 12.60 -26.58
N ALA A 442 2.61 11.67 -25.79
CA ALA A 442 2.89 10.31 -26.22
C ALA A 442 1.64 9.60 -26.77
N LYS A 443 0.43 9.96 -26.34
CA LYS A 443 -0.82 9.40 -26.89
C LYS A 443 -1.00 9.61 -28.41
N HIS A 444 -0.31 10.58 -29.01
CA HIS A 444 -0.37 10.86 -30.45
C HIS A 444 0.71 10.15 -31.26
N ILE A 445 1.41 9.17 -30.68
CA ILE A 445 2.48 8.43 -31.35
C ILE A 445 2.09 6.96 -31.48
N VAL A 446 2.17 6.43 -32.68
CA VAL A 446 1.99 5.01 -33.00
C VAL A 446 3.35 4.34 -33.13
N GLY A 447 3.51 3.19 -32.45
CA GLY A 447 4.76 2.43 -32.39
C GLY A 447 5.56 2.67 -31.10
N MET A 448 6.61 1.87 -30.89
CA MET A 448 7.45 1.94 -29.69
C MET A 448 8.29 3.23 -29.69
N ILE A 449 8.19 4.02 -28.61
CA ILE A 449 9.00 5.23 -28.43
C ILE A 449 10.41 4.79 -28.03
N SER A 450 11.33 4.74 -28.99
CA SER A 450 12.75 4.50 -28.72
C SER A 450 13.58 5.63 -29.31
N LEU A 451 14.59 6.08 -28.56
CA LEU A 451 15.50 7.15 -28.99
C LEU A 451 16.12 6.82 -30.35
N GLY A 452 16.01 7.76 -31.29
CA GLY A 452 16.54 7.64 -32.64
C GLY A 452 15.71 6.81 -33.62
N LYS A 453 14.58 6.22 -33.20
CA LYS A 453 13.67 5.52 -34.12
C LYS A 453 12.62 6.47 -34.70
N ASP A 454 12.15 6.13 -35.89
CA ASP A 454 11.04 6.82 -36.53
C ASP A 454 9.72 6.27 -35.97
N VAL A 455 8.80 7.17 -35.68
CA VAL A 455 7.45 6.86 -35.21
C VAL A 455 6.43 7.57 -36.08
N THR A 456 5.21 7.02 -36.14
CA THR A 456 4.13 7.62 -36.92
C THR A 456 3.22 8.40 -35.99
N LEU A 457 2.92 9.65 -36.32
CA LEU A 457 1.97 10.46 -35.57
C LEU A 457 0.55 10.00 -35.88
N LYS A 458 -0.29 9.91 -34.85
CA LYS A 458 -1.71 9.69 -35.01
C LYS A 458 -2.55 10.63 -34.16
N GLU A 459 -3.47 11.34 -34.79
CA GLU A 459 -4.44 12.17 -34.09
C GLU A 459 -5.43 11.27 -33.33
N ALA A 460 -5.81 11.67 -32.10
CA ALA A 460 -6.58 10.78 -31.22
C ALA A 460 -8.00 10.51 -31.75
N ASN A 461 -8.55 11.44 -32.55
CA ASN A 461 -9.91 11.37 -33.07
C ASN A 461 -9.97 10.93 -34.54
N GLY A 462 -8.82 10.69 -35.17
CA GLY A 462 -8.72 10.17 -36.55
C GLY A 462 -9.07 11.17 -37.66
N CYS A 463 -9.11 12.48 -37.37
CA CYS A 463 -9.37 13.54 -38.34
C CYS A 463 -8.61 14.81 -37.93
N GLY A 464 -7.40 15.04 -38.44
CA GLY A 464 -6.74 16.35 -38.28
C GLY A 464 -5.22 16.34 -38.30
N SER A 465 -4.65 17.32 -37.62
CA SER A 465 -3.21 17.49 -37.42
C SER A 465 -2.88 17.34 -35.92
N VAL A 466 -1.71 16.79 -35.62
CA VAL A 466 -1.22 16.61 -34.25
C VAL A 466 -0.60 17.91 -33.76
N LEU A 467 -1.09 18.40 -32.62
CA LEU A 467 -0.54 19.58 -31.96
C LEU A 467 0.89 19.31 -31.44
N VAL A 468 1.81 20.19 -31.81
CA VAL A 468 3.23 20.14 -31.46
C VAL A 468 3.61 21.40 -30.71
N ARG A 469 4.23 21.27 -29.54
CA ARG A 469 4.85 22.42 -28.86
C ARG A 469 6.24 22.64 -29.44
N LYS A 470 6.45 23.77 -30.12
CA LYS A 470 7.74 24.10 -30.74
C LYS A 470 8.78 24.45 -29.67
N THR A 471 10.03 24.06 -29.89
CA THR A 471 11.14 24.53 -29.04
C THR A 471 11.55 25.97 -29.40
N ALA A 472 11.83 26.81 -28.41
CA ALA A 472 11.97 28.27 -28.48
C ALA A 472 12.90 28.81 -29.58
N THR A 473 13.90 28.04 -29.99
CA THR A 473 14.90 28.47 -30.97
C THR A 473 14.35 28.58 -32.40
N GLN A 474 13.08 28.23 -32.64
CA GLN A 474 12.52 28.14 -33.99
C GLN A 474 11.62 29.29 -34.41
N ASP A 475 11.09 30.11 -33.49
CA ASP A 475 10.26 31.26 -33.84
C ASP A 475 10.58 32.45 -32.94
N GLU A 476 10.97 33.58 -33.52
CA GLU A 476 11.04 34.89 -32.85
C GLU A 476 9.63 35.44 -32.53
N GLY A 477 8.56 34.73 -32.93
CA GLY A 477 7.16 35.05 -32.71
C GLY A 477 6.52 34.30 -31.53
N LYS A 478 5.60 34.96 -30.84
CA LYS A 478 4.93 34.55 -29.57
C LYS A 478 4.14 33.22 -29.59
N ASN A 479 4.13 32.45 -30.68
CA ASN A 479 3.30 31.25 -30.79
C ASN A 479 4.14 29.97 -30.63
N ALA A 480 4.18 29.43 -29.40
CA ALA A 480 4.88 28.19 -29.05
C ALA A 480 4.21 26.90 -29.57
N LEU A 481 3.18 27.01 -30.42
CA LEU A 481 2.39 25.90 -30.93
C LEU A 481 2.51 25.81 -32.44
N GLY A 482 2.60 24.58 -32.94
CA GLY A 482 2.51 24.24 -34.35
C GLY A 482 1.78 22.92 -34.54
N TYR A 483 1.63 22.50 -35.78
CA TYR A 483 0.90 21.28 -36.14
C TYR A 483 1.73 20.43 -37.09
N TRP A 484 1.66 19.11 -36.92
CA TRP A 484 2.16 18.14 -37.89
C TRP A 484 0.99 17.30 -38.40
N ASP A 485 1.01 16.93 -39.66
CA ASP A 485 -0.08 16.16 -40.27
C ASP A 485 -0.23 14.77 -39.62
N ASP A 486 -1.46 14.27 -39.56
CA ASP A 486 -1.75 12.89 -39.18
C ASP A 486 -1.03 11.90 -40.12
N GLY A 487 -0.52 10.80 -39.57
CA GLY A 487 0.28 9.82 -40.32
C GLY A 487 1.72 10.25 -40.61
N LYS A 488 2.16 11.45 -40.21
CA LYS A 488 3.53 11.91 -40.44
C LYS A 488 4.54 11.07 -39.66
N LYS A 489 5.64 10.70 -40.32
CA LYS A 489 6.77 10.03 -39.67
C LYS A 489 7.72 11.04 -39.07
N VAL A 490 8.06 10.89 -37.79
CA VAL A 490 8.98 11.76 -37.07
C VAL A 490 9.99 10.95 -36.27
N LYS A 491 11.18 11.52 -36.06
CA LYS A 491 12.25 10.83 -35.33
C LYS A 491 12.20 11.17 -33.84
N VAL A 492 12.16 10.16 -32.99
CA VAL A 492 12.18 10.35 -31.53
C VAL A 492 13.56 10.83 -31.08
N VAL A 493 13.60 11.98 -30.40
CA VAL A 493 14.81 12.59 -29.85
C VAL A 493 14.94 12.31 -28.36
N ASN A 494 13.88 12.50 -27.59
CA ASN A 494 13.81 12.25 -26.15
C ASN A 494 12.40 11.86 -25.72
N HIS A 495 12.30 11.25 -24.54
CA HIS A 495 11.03 10.94 -23.87
C HIS A 495 11.04 11.57 -22.47
N TRP A 496 9.93 12.21 -22.14
CA TRP A 496 9.73 13.03 -20.95
C TRP A 496 8.46 12.59 -20.24
N ILE A 497 8.46 12.69 -18.92
CA ILE A 497 7.32 12.35 -18.07
C ILE A 497 6.90 13.59 -17.33
N GLU A 498 5.63 13.97 -17.51
CA GLU A 498 5.01 15.03 -16.72
C GLU A 498 4.55 14.46 -15.39
N CYS A 499 4.99 15.07 -14.30
CA CYS A 499 4.70 14.61 -12.96
C CYS A 499 4.48 15.77 -11.99
N SER A 500 3.73 15.47 -10.92
CA SER A 500 3.58 16.32 -9.74
C SER A 500 4.22 15.68 -8.52
N TRP A 501 4.57 16.51 -7.53
CA TRP A 501 5.22 16.06 -6.30
C TRP A 501 4.82 16.92 -5.11
N GLU A 502 4.98 16.36 -3.91
CA GLU A 502 4.72 17.06 -2.65
C GLU A 502 6.01 17.69 -2.09
N GLY A 503 5.89 18.86 -1.45
CA GLY A 503 7.03 19.55 -0.84
C GLY A 503 6.96 21.08 -0.89
N ALA A 504 7.97 21.71 -0.28
CA ALA A 504 8.14 23.16 -0.24
C ALA A 504 8.79 23.66 -1.54
N GLY A 505 8.00 24.32 -2.38
CA GLY A 505 8.44 24.96 -3.61
C GLY A 505 7.24 25.59 -4.33
N PRO A 506 7.45 26.66 -5.12
CA PRO A 506 6.36 27.38 -5.78
C PRO A 506 5.71 26.56 -6.91
N LEU A 507 6.39 25.53 -7.43
CA LEU A 507 5.91 24.68 -8.51
C LEU A 507 5.93 23.22 -8.05
N LYS A 508 4.73 22.63 -7.93
CA LYS A 508 4.51 21.23 -7.56
C LYS A 508 4.34 20.30 -8.77
N ARG A 509 4.77 20.77 -9.95
CA ARG A 509 4.57 20.09 -11.25
C ARG A 509 5.68 20.45 -12.23
N GLY A 510 6.10 19.47 -13.03
CA GLY A 510 7.13 19.63 -14.04
C GLY A 510 7.23 18.42 -14.96
N ILE A 511 8.22 18.44 -15.85
CA ILE A 511 8.63 17.29 -16.66
C ILE A 511 10.01 16.81 -16.23
N VAL A 512 10.22 15.49 -16.20
CA VAL A 512 11.51 14.83 -15.97
C VAL A 512 11.84 13.93 -17.17
N GLN A 513 13.11 13.56 -17.37
CA GLN A 513 13.44 12.59 -18.41
C GLN A 513 12.85 11.22 -18.07
N ALA A 514 12.34 10.50 -19.07
CA ALA A 514 11.67 9.22 -18.84
C ALA A 514 12.60 8.13 -18.29
N ASN A 515 13.89 8.18 -18.60
CA ASN A 515 14.89 7.29 -18.00
C ASN A 515 15.09 7.51 -16.48
N CYS A 516 14.61 8.63 -15.93
CA CYS A 516 14.61 8.90 -14.50
C CYS A 516 13.39 8.31 -13.78
N VAL A 517 12.40 7.83 -14.53
CA VAL A 517 11.20 7.20 -14.00
C VAL A 517 11.31 5.71 -14.31
N PRO A 518 11.48 4.82 -13.32
CA PRO A 518 11.47 3.40 -13.61
C PRO A 518 10.14 3.06 -14.28
N GLU A 519 10.21 2.38 -15.42
CA GLU A 519 9.02 1.78 -16.00
C GLU A 519 8.50 0.78 -14.97
N ASN A 520 7.33 1.08 -14.39
CA ASN A 520 6.66 0.13 -13.51
C ASN A 520 6.22 -1.00 -14.42
N ASP A 521 7.04 -2.02 -14.60
CA ASP A 521 6.72 -3.08 -15.53
C ASP A 521 5.48 -3.84 -15.09
N ILE A 522 4.81 -4.43 -16.06
CA ILE A 522 3.72 -5.35 -15.81
C ILE A 522 4.34 -6.66 -15.36
N VAL A 523 3.81 -7.24 -14.29
CA VAL A 523 4.30 -8.54 -13.82
C VAL A 523 3.26 -9.60 -14.17
N LEU A 524 3.66 -10.56 -15.00
CA LEU A 524 2.94 -11.82 -15.19
C LEU A 524 3.45 -12.81 -14.16
N ARG A 525 2.54 -13.52 -13.52
CA ARG A 525 2.86 -14.60 -12.59
C ARG A 525 1.98 -15.81 -12.88
N GLY A 526 2.57 -16.93 -13.24
CA GLY A 526 1.82 -18.16 -13.53
C GLY A 526 2.72 -19.26 -14.09
N PRO A 527 2.15 -20.41 -14.49
CA PRO A 527 2.89 -21.43 -15.20
C PRO A 527 3.60 -20.87 -16.44
N GLU A 528 4.81 -21.35 -16.74
CA GLU A 528 5.62 -20.88 -17.87
C GLU A 528 4.83 -20.87 -19.18
N GLU A 529 4.18 -21.99 -19.52
CA GLU A 529 3.44 -22.15 -20.77
C GLU A 529 2.29 -21.13 -20.89
N ASP A 530 1.56 -20.91 -19.79
CA ASP A 530 0.47 -19.95 -19.73
C ASP A 530 1.00 -18.51 -19.86
N CYS A 531 2.10 -18.18 -19.18
CA CYS A 531 2.75 -16.88 -19.32
C CYS A 531 3.24 -16.63 -20.76
N GLN A 532 3.79 -17.64 -21.44
CA GLN A 532 4.18 -17.55 -22.84
C GLN A 532 2.97 -17.37 -23.76
N ALA A 533 1.85 -18.03 -23.48
CA ALA A 533 0.59 -17.83 -24.21
C ALA A 533 0.09 -16.38 -24.09
N VAL A 534 0.16 -15.80 -22.89
CA VAL A 534 -0.20 -14.39 -22.66
C VAL A 534 0.72 -13.43 -23.41
N LEU A 535 2.02 -13.71 -23.48
CA LEU A 535 2.96 -12.90 -24.25
C LEU A 535 2.65 -12.93 -25.76
N LYS A 536 2.28 -14.10 -26.31
CA LYS A 536 1.82 -14.23 -27.69
C LYS A 536 0.53 -13.43 -27.93
N LEU A 537 -0.40 -13.48 -26.97
CA LEU A 537 -1.65 -12.72 -27.02
C LEU A 537 -1.39 -11.20 -26.99
N PHE A 538 -0.48 -10.72 -26.13
CA PHE A 538 -0.06 -9.32 -26.09
C PHE A 538 0.56 -8.89 -27.42
N LYS A 539 1.47 -9.69 -27.98
CA LYS A 539 2.07 -9.41 -29.30
C LYS A 539 1.00 -9.32 -30.40
N ALA A 540 0.04 -10.25 -30.43
CA ALA A 540 -1.02 -10.29 -31.42
C ALA A 540 -1.99 -9.11 -31.30
N LYS A 541 -2.41 -8.75 -30.08
CA LYS A 541 -3.40 -7.69 -29.83
C LYS A 541 -2.80 -6.29 -29.86
N LEU A 542 -1.56 -6.13 -29.40
CA LEU A 542 -0.93 -4.82 -29.26
C LEU A 542 -0.04 -4.46 -30.47
N GLY A 543 0.33 -5.44 -31.30
CA GLY A 543 1.10 -5.21 -32.52
C GLY A 543 2.55 -4.79 -32.30
N PHE A 544 3.15 -5.10 -31.15
CA PHE A 544 4.56 -4.84 -30.88
C PHE A 544 5.22 -6.00 -30.12
N ASP A 545 6.54 -6.11 -30.27
CA ASP A 545 7.37 -7.05 -29.52
C ASP A 545 7.51 -6.57 -28.07
N VAL A 546 7.13 -7.43 -27.14
CA VAL A 546 7.18 -7.11 -25.71
C VAL A 546 8.52 -7.59 -25.15
N GLU A 547 9.23 -6.71 -24.44
CA GLU A 547 10.45 -7.11 -23.74
C GLU A 547 10.09 -7.84 -22.45
N VAL A 548 10.70 -9.01 -22.24
CA VAL A 548 10.39 -9.92 -21.15
C VAL A 548 11.65 -10.23 -20.38
N PHE A 549 11.62 -10.00 -19.08
CA PHE A 549 12.70 -10.33 -18.15
C PHE A 549 12.18 -11.29 -17.08
N SER A 550 12.81 -12.45 -16.90
CA SER A 550 12.51 -13.33 -15.77
C SER A 550 12.98 -12.66 -14.47
N LEU A 551 12.09 -12.58 -13.48
CA LEU A 551 12.44 -12.14 -12.12
C LEU A 551 12.96 -13.36 -11.35
N GLY A 552 14.25 -13.39 -11.01
CA GLY A 552 14.85 -14.47 -10.23
C GLY A 552 15.77 -15.41 -11.02
N GLY A 553 15.67 -15.42 -12.36
CA GLY A 553 16.69 -16.05 -13.19
C GLY A 553 18.02 -15.31 -13.03
N ALA A 554 19.08 -16.04 -12.67
CA ALA A 554 20.44 -15.50 -12.73
C ALA A 554 20.63 -14.84 -14.10
N LYS A 555 20.92 -13.51 -14.13
CA LYS A 555 21.15 -12.78 -15.38
C LYS A 555 22.06 -13.65 -16.24
N PRO A 556 21.65 -14.04 -17.47
CA PRO A 556 22.52 -14.83 -18.32
C PRO A 556 23.84 -14.07 -18.41
N LYS A 557 24.91 -14.65 -17.86
CA LYS A 557 26.26 -14.07 -17.94
C LYS A 557 26.44 -13.72 -19.41
N ALA A 558 26.75 -12.46 -19.72
CA ALA A 558 26.84 -11.93 -21.07
C ALA A 558 27.98 -12.61 -21.86
N ALA A 559 27.81 -13.88 -22.21
CA ALA A 559 28.71 -14.69 -22.99
C ALA A 559 28.44 -14.37 -24.46
N GLY A 560 28.95 -13.24 -24.95
CA GLY A 560 28.82 -12.96 -26.38
C GLY A 560 28.94 -11.53 -26.88
N LYS A 561 29.82 -10.68 -26.31
CA LYS A 561 30.25 -9.45 -27.03
C LYS A 561 31.76 -9.33 -27.27
N ALA A 562 32.59 -10.22 -26.70
CA ALA A 562 34.04 -10.20 -26.91
C ALA A 562 34.50 -10.71 -28.30
N LYS A 563 33.71 -11.50 -29.03
CA LYS A 563 34.11 -12.02 -30.36
C LYS A 563 33.91 -11.01 -31.52
N ALA A 564 33.02 -10.03 -31.39
CA ALA A 564 32.80 -9.02 -32.44
C ALA A 564 33.89 -7.94 -32.49
N ALA A 565 34.54 -7.63 -31.35
CA ALA A 565 35.66 -6.69 -31.31
C ALA A 565 36.96 -7.24 -31.94
N LYS A 566 37.19 -8.57 -31.84
CA LYS A 566 38.39 -9.22 -32.40
C LYS A 566 38.32 -9.38 -33.94
N ALA A 567 37.12 -9.47 -34.51
CA ALA A 567 36.93 -9.52 -35.97
C ALA A 567 37.16 -8.14 -36.65
N LYS A 568 36.78 -7.03 -36.00
CA LYS A 568 37.07 -5.67 -36.51
C LYS A 568 38.55 -5.27 -36.41
N ALA A 569 39.30 -5.82 -35.45
CA ALA A 569 40.75 -5.59 -35.35
C ALA A 569 41.54 -6.36 -36.42
N LYS A 570 41.13 -7.58 -36.78
CA LYS A 570 41.77 -8.36 -37.86
C LYS A 570 41.48 -7.84 -39.27
N GLY A 571 40.33 -7.20 -39.49
CA GLY A 571 40.00 -6.57 -40.77
C GLY A 571 40.81 -5.30 -41.07
N LYS A 572 41.20 -4.53 -40.05
CA LYS A 572 42.01 -3.30 -40.23
C LYS A 572 43.50 -3.56 -40.47
N ALA A 573 44.02 -4.74 -40.12
CA ALA A 573 45.41 -5.10 -40.38
C ALA A 573 45.65 -5.56 -41.84
N LYS A 574 44.62 -6.03 -42.54
CA LYS A 574 44.73 -6.52 -43.93
C LYS A 574 44.55 -5.44 -45.00
N ALA A 575 44.11 -4.24 -44.63
CA ALA A 575 43.94 -3.09 -45.53
C ALA A 575 45.15 -2.12 -45.52
N LYS A 576 46.27 -2.51 -44.90
CA LYS A 576 47.51 -1.70 -44.83
C LYS A 576 48.74 -2.40 -45.43
N ALA A 577 48.54 -3.52 -46.13
CA ALA A 577 49.57 -4.31 -46.78
C ALA A 577 49.13 -4.81 -48.16
N GLY A 578 48.50 -3.91 -48.94
CA GLY A 578 48.11 -4.11 -50.33
C GLY A 578 48.30 -2.82 -51.08
#